data_AF-A0A1R3KF60-F1
#
_entry.id   AF-A0A1R3KF60-F1
#
_cell.length_a   1.000
_cell.length_b   1.000
_cell.length_c   1.000
_cell.angle_alpha   90.00
_cell.angle_beta   90.00
_cell.angle_gamma   90.00
#
_symmetry.space_group_name_H-M   'P 1'
#
loop_
_entity.id
_entity.type
_entity.pdbx_description
1 polymer ?
#
loop_
_entity_poly.entity_id
_entity_poly.type
_entity_poly.pdbx_seq_one_letter_code
_entity_poly.pdbx_strand_id
1 'polypeptide(L)'
;MIVSQSFSSIQLPPTAIGPESIAFESGTLRFYTGVSDGRILQYNGRRDGFRTFGFTSPTRSKAVCDGTTDPELGPICGRPLGLKFHYRLNRLYVCDAYFGLMVLGSPGGLATPVANSADGEPIRFCNGLDVHQPSGNVYFTDTSAVYTPRNFSKALSTNDSTGRLLRYEPDSKRVTVLLKNLPGPVGAAVSQDQTYVLVSNAISNTTLKYWLQGPRANTYDIFQIQVRPNNIQRTVVGDFWQAAAMVREPAQSQTLVPIGQRINGVGMVARTINLEQWYGNASISEVQEARGALFIASRLVKFIGVYRI
;
A
#
# COMPACT_ATOMS: atom_id res chain seq x y z
N MET A 1 -6.56 -32.88 -11.73
CA MET A 1 -6.25 -32.75 -10.28
C MET A 1 -6.83 -31.42 -9.85
N ILE A 2 -7.94 -31.42 -9.10
CA ILE A 2 -8.56 -30.17 -8.62
C ILE A 2 -7.65 -29.64 -7.52
N VAL A 3 -6.90 -28.57 -7.78
CA VAL A 3 -6.11 -27.90 -6.74
C VAL A 3 -7.12 -27.31 -5.76
N SER A 4 -7.18 -27.85 -4.54
CA SER A 4 -8.08 -27.34 -3.51
C SER A 4 -7.57 -25.97 -3.06
N GLN A 5 -8.34 -24.92 -3.37
CA GLN A 5 -8.09 -23.60 -2.84
C GLN A 5 -8.09 -23.68 -1.31
N SER A 6 -7.07 -23.09 -0.67
CA SER A 6 -7.00 -23.05 0.80
C SER A 6 -6.69 -21.65 1.29
N PHE A 7 -7.30 -21.30 2.41
CA PHE A 7 -7.07 -20.05 3.09
C PHE A 7 -6.61 -20.31 4.51
N SER A 8 -5.61 -19.57 4.95
CA SER A 8 -5.15 -19.55 6.33
C SER A 8 -4.91 -18.11 6.78
N SER A 9 -4.95 -17.87 8.07
CA SER A 9 -4.73 -16.54 8.65
C SER A 9 -3.51 -16.54 9.58
N ILE A 10 -2.63 -15.57 9.38
CA ILE A 10 -1.52 -15.29 10.29
C ILE A 10 -1.99 -14.19 11.23
N GLN A 11 -2.31 -14.56 12.47
CA GLN A 11 -2.85 -13.64 13.47
C GLN A 11 -1.79 -12.61 13.88
N LEU A 12 -2.21 -11.34 13.95
CA LEU A 12 -1.40 -10.27 14.53
C LEU A 12 -1.30 -10.45 16.05
N PRO A 13 -0.36 -9.77 16.73
CA PRO A 13 -0.37 -9.67 18.18
C PRO A 13 -1.75 -9.20 18.69
N PRO A 14 -2.24 -9.65 19.84
CA PRO A 14 -3.64 -9.45 20.27
C PRO A 14 -4.14 -8.00 20.27
N THR A 15 -3.25 -7.04 20.54
CA THR A 15 -3.58 -5.60 20.57
C THR A 15 -3.55 -4.96 19.19
N ALA A 16 -2.91 -5.59 18.19
CA ALA A 16 -2.69 -5.01 16.88
C ALA A 16 -3.85 -5.32 15.92
N ILE A 17 -4.16 -4.36 15.07
CA ILE A 17 -5.19 -4.47 14.02
C ILE A 17 -4.76 -3.68 12.80
N GLY A 18 -5.34 -4.02 11.67
CA GLY A 18 -5.35 -3.21 10.48
C GLY A 18 -4.03 -3.17 9.73
N PRO A 19 -3.49 -4.33 9.32
CA PRO A 19 -2.38 -4.35 8.37
C PRO A 19 -2.81 -3.73 7.04
N GLU A 20 -2.08 -2.74 6.53
CA GLU A 20 -2.41 -2.05 5.25
C GLU A 20 -1.63 -2.62 4.07
N SER A 21 -0.32 -2.83 4.23
CA SER A 21 0.61 -3.23 3.18
C SER A 21 1.64 -4.22 3.72
N ILE A 22 2.17 -5.05 2.83
CA ILE A 22 3.11 -6.12 3.10
C ILE A 22 4.40 -5.86 2.31
N ALA A 23 5.54 -6.02 2.98
CA ALA A 23 6.84 -6.02 2.31
C ALA A 23 7.60 -7.28 2.65
N PHE A 24 7.94 -8.09 1.65
CA PHE A 24 8.75 -9.30 1.85
C PHE A 24 10.24 -8.97 1.84
N GLU A 25 10.99 -9.56 2.76
CA GLU A 25 12.44 -9.61 2.68
C GLU A 25 12.88 -10.57 1.56
N SER A 26 13.93 -10.19 0.83
CA SER A 26 14.40 -10.97 -0.33
C SER A 26 14.77 -12.39 0.06
N GLY A 27 14.33 -13.36 -0.73
CA GLY A 27 14.72 -14.77 -0.56
C GLY A 27 14.16 -15.45 0.68
N THR A 28 13.32 -14.79 1.50
CA THR A 28 12.71 -15.37 2.72
C THR A 28 11.18 -15.35 2.65
N LEU A 29 10.49 -15.87 3.67
CA LEU A 29 9.06 -15.63 3.93
C LEU A 29 8.86 -14.64 5.10
N ARG A 30 9.95 -13.99 5.55
CA ARG A 30 9.86 -12.90 6.50
C ARG A 30 9.24 -11.71 5.79
N PHE A 31 8.22 -11.14 6.38
CA PHE A 31 7.56 -9.97 5.84
C PHE A 31 7.23 -8.97 6.93
N TYR A 32 6.89 -7.76 6.51
CA TYR A 32 6.70 -6.61 7.37
C TYR A 32 5.35 -5.97 7.02
N THR A 33 4.66 -5.46 8.04
CA THR A 33 3.40 -4.74 7.85
C THR A 33 3.29 -3.60 8.85
N GLY A 34 2.76 -2.47 8.40
CA GLY A 34 2.27 -1.41 9.29
C GLY A 34 0.96 -1.83 9.96
N VAL A 35 0.68 -1.37 11.18
CA VAL A 35 -0.59 -1.59 11.89
C VAL A 35 -1.16 -0.28 12.45
N SER A 36 -2.41 -0.32 12.92
CA SER A 36 -3.19 0.90 13.27
C SER A 36 -2.54 1.78 14.32
N ASP A 37 -1.80 1.17 15.25
CA ASP A 37 -1.10 1.85 16.34
C ASP A 37 0.26 2.44 15.95
N GLY A 38 0.56 2.51 14.64
CA GLY A 38 1.77 3.11 14.10
C GLY A 38 3.02 2.22 14.14
N ARG A 39 2.91 1.00 14.66
CA ARG A 39 4.04 0.04 14.64
C ARG A 39 4.22 -0.54 13.25
N ILE A 40 5.47 -0.90 12.96
CA ILE A 40 5.83 -1.81 11.87
C ILE A 40 6.17 -3.15 12.53
N LEU A 41 5.40 -4.17 12.19
CA LEU A 41 5.60 -5.52 12.69
C LEU A 41 6.38 -6.34 11.66
N GLN A 42 7.23 -7.24 12.12
CA GLN A 42 7.94 -8.23 11.31
C GLN A 42 7.49 -9.63 11.71
N TYR A 43 7.06 -10.42 10.72
CA TYR A 43 6.71 -11.81 10.89
C TYR A 43 7.93 -12.72 10.67
N ASN A 44 8.26 -13.53 11.67
CA ASN A 44 9.46 -14.40 11.67
C ASN A 44 9.13 -15.89 11.45
N GLY A 45 7.98 -16.17 10.82
CA GLY A 45 7.54 -17.55 10.57
C GLY A 45 6.63 -18.10 11.66
N ARG A 46 6.11 -19.32 11.45
CA ARG A 46 5.04 -19.90 12.27
C ARG A 46 5.44 -20.11 13.73
N ARG A 47 6.72 -20.40 13.99
CA ARG A 47 7.24 -20.63 15.34
C ARG A 47 7.40 -19.34 16.13
N ASP A 48 7.96 -18.30 15.50
CA ASP A 48 8.39 -17.08 16.19
C ASP A 48 7.37 -15.93 16.09
N GLY A 49 6.43 -16.02 15.15
CA GLY A 49 5.32 -15.07 15.04
C GLY A 49 5.76 -13.64 14.72
N PHE A 50 4.95 -12.67 15.15
CA PHE A 50 5.23 -11.25 14.97
C PHE A 50 6.05 -10.67 16.12
N ARG A 51 7.00 -9.80 15.77
CA ARG A 51 7.64 -8.87 16.70
C ARG A 51 7.57 -7.44 16.16
N THR A 52 7.66 -6.46 17.05
CA THR A 52 7.84 -5.07 16.63
C THR A 52 9.21 -4.91 15.98
N PHE A 53 9.23 -4.41 14.75
CA PHE A 53 10.45 -4.11 14.01
C PHE A 53 10.84 -2.65 14.13
N GLY A 54 9.87 -1.75 14.05
CA GLY A 54 10.15 -0.32 14.10
C GLY A 54 8.91 0.55 14.16
N PHE A 55 9.14 1.85 14.08
CA PHE A 55 8.15 2.90 14.22
C PHE A 55 8.51 4.10 13.33
N THR A 56 7.53 4.93 13.01
CA THR A 56 7.71 6.14 12.19
C THR A 56 7.70 7.42 13.01
N SER A 57 6.95 7.45 14.12
CA SER A 57 6.90 8.60 15.03
C SER A 57 8.07 8.58 16.04
N PRO A 58 8.84 9.68 16.17
CA PRO A 58 9.88 9.80 17.18
C PRO A 58 9.33 10.07 18.60
N THR A 59 8.10 10.57 18.72
CA THR A 59 7.51 11.01 20.00
C THR A 59 6.47 10.02 20.54
N ARG A 60 6.26 8.89 19.87
CA ARG A 60 5.31 7.87 20.35
C ARG A 60 5.74 7.31 21.71
N SER A 61 4.76 6.96 22.53
CA SER A 61 4.98 6.14 23.72
C SER A 61 4.16 4.85 23.62
N LYS A 62 4.66 3.77 24.22
CA LYS A 62 3.95 2.50 24.26
C LYS A 62 2.58 2.64 24.94
N ALA A 63 2.52 3.39 26.04
CA ALA A 63 1.30 3.57 26.82
C ALA A 63 0.19 4.32 26.06
N VAL A 64 0.55 5.26 25.20
CA VAL A 64 -0.42 6.04 24.41
C VAL A 64 -0.79 5.32 23.11
N CYS A 65 0.19 4.72 22.44
CA CYS A 65 0.01 4.26 21.08
C CYS A 65 -0.34 2.77 20.96
N ASP A 66 0.34 1.87 21.67
CA ASP A 66 0.22 0.44 21.37
C ASP A 66 -1.22 -0.06 21.56
N GLY A 67 -1.78 -0.62 20.48
CA GLY A 67 -3.16 -1.11 20.42
C GLY A 67 -4.24 -0.06 20.17
N THR A 68 -3.90 1.21 20.03
CA THR A 68 -4.89 2.24 19.70
C THR A 68 -5.44 2.08 18.28
N THR A 69 -6.73 2.35 18.14
CA THR A 69 -7.42 2.53 16.87
C THR A 69 -7.96 3.95 16.71
N ASP A 70 -7.63 4.85 17.64
CA ASP A 70 -8.08 6.24 17.61
C ASP A 70 -7.37 6.99 16.46
N PRO A 71 -8.10 7.43 15.42
CA PRO A 71 -7.50 8.17 14.33
C PRO A 71 -6.88 9.49 14.79
N GLU A 72 -7.36 10.11 15.88
CA GLU A 72 -6.83 11.36 16.43
C GLU A 72 -5.41 11.22 16.97
N LEU A 73 -5.00 10.02 17.36
CA LEU A 73 -3.63 9.75 17.80
C LEU A 73 -2.65 9.54 16.63
N GLY A 74 -3.13 9.51 15.38
CA GLY A 74 -2.30 9.34 14.19
C GLY A 74 -1.08 10.27 14.10
N PRO A 75 -1.21 11.60 14.30
CA PRO A 75 -0.08 12.53 14.32
C PRO A 75 0.95 12.26 15.43
N ILE A 76 0.57 11.55 16.49
CA ILE A 76 1.45 11.20 17.62
C ILE A 76 2.07 9.82 17.41
N CYS A 77 1.29 8.86 16.94
CA CYS A 77 1.67 7.45 16.88
C CYS A 77 2.23 7.01 15.52
N GLY A 78 1.88 7.74 14.46
CA GLY A 78 2.12 7.36 13.07
C GLY A 78 1.06 6.40 12.54
N ARG A 79 1.04 6.23 11.21
CA ARG A 79 0.26 5.21 10.53
C ARG A 79 0.99 4.78 9.26
N PRO A 80 1.87 3.75 9.33
CA PRO A 80 2.53 3.18 8.17
C PRO A 80 1.51 2.50 7.26
N LEU A 81 1.36 2.98 6.02
CA LEU A 81 0.36 2.51 5.06
C LEU A 81 0.96 1.77 3.87
N GLY A 82 2.09 2.24 3.33
CA GLY A 82 2.80 1.57 2.23
C GLY A 82 4.17 1.11 2.66
N LEU A 83 4.57 -0.11 2.30
CA LEU A 83 5.88 -0.66 2.64
C LEU A 83 6.51 -1.33 1.41
N LYS A 84 7.79 -1.09 1.15
CA LYS A 84 8.53 -1.81 0.10
C LYS A 84 10.01 -1.89 0.39
N PHE A 85 10.62 -3.04 0.11
CA PHE A 85 12.07 -3.21 0.18
C PHE A 85 12.76 -2.70 -1.09
N HIS A 86 13.91 -2.05 -0.89
CA HIS A 86 15.00 -2.09 -1.85
C HIS A 86 15.95 -3.22 -1.46
N TYR A 87 16.00 -4.29 -2.25
CA TYR A 87 16.66 -5.53 -1.85
C TYR A 87 18.17 -5.40 -1.78
N ARG A 88 18.79 -4.69 -2.73
CA ARG A 88 20.25 -4.54 -2.79
C ARG A 88 20.81 -3.80 -1.57
N LEU A 89 20.12 -2.74 -1.12
CA LEU A 89 20.54 -1.94 0.03
C LEU A 89 19.96 -2.43 1.35
N ASN A 90 19.11 -3.46 1.33
CA ASN A 90 18.36 -3.95 2.48
C ASN A 90 17.65 -2.82 3.25
N ARG A 91 16.98 -1.94 2.51
CA ARG A 91 16.24 -0.78 3.03
C ARG A 91 14.76 -1.02 2.90
N LEU A 92 14.02 -0.86 3.99
CA LEU A 92 12.56 -0.87 4.01
C LEU A 92 12.08 0.58 3.90
N TYR A 93 11.57 0.96 2.73
CA TYR A 93 10.87 2.23 2.54
C TYR A 93 9.45 2.11 3.06
N VAL A 94 8.98 3.18 3.70
CA VAL A 94 7.69 3.24 4.38
C VAL A 94 7.03 4.57 4.06
N CYS A 95 5.82 4.54 3.51
CA CYS A 95 4.94 5.69 3.52
C CYS A 95 4.17 5.67 4.83
N ASP A 96 4.41 6.68 5.65
CA ASP A 96 3.57 6.97 6.81
C ASP A 96 2.59 8.09 6.48
N ALA A 97 1.32 7.88 6.83
CA ALA A 97 0.26 8.82 6.52
C ALA A 97 0.46 10.22 7.12
N TYR A 98 1.26 10.36 8.17
CA TYR A 98 1.51 11.62 8.88
C TYR A 98 2.96 12.09 8.79
N PHE A 99 3.91 11.17 8.60
CA PHE A 99 5.34 11.47 8.60
C PHE A 99 6.01 11.46 7.21
N GLY A 100 5.26 11.15 6.15
CA GLY A 100 5.77 11.15 4.78
C GLY A 100 6.51 9.86 4.41
N LEU A 101 7.46 9.96 3.49
CA LEU A 101 8.32 8.84 3.11
C LEU A 101 9.49 8.72 4.08
N MET A 102 9.62 7.52 4.64
CA MET A 102 10.59 7.16 5.66
C MET A 102 11.37 5.90 5.22
N VAL A 103 12.48 5.61 5.87
CA VAL A 103 13.28 4.40 5.60
C VAL A 103 13.80 3.76 6.89
N LEU A 104 13.80 2.43 6.95
CA LEU A 104 14.49 1.64 7.97
C LEU A 104 15.57 0.76 7.35
N GLY A 105 16.68 0.59 8.08
CA GLY A 105 17.66 -0.44 7.80
C GLY A 105 17.34 -1.76 8.50
N SER A 106 18.19 -2.77 8.30
CA SER A 106 18.05 -4.12 8.87
C SER A 106 17.84 -4.19 10.39
N PRO A 107 18.44 -3.31 11.23
CA PRO A 107 18.19 -3.33 12.68
C PRO A 107 16.76 -2.94 13.08
N GLY A 108 15.99 -2.32 12.19
CA GLY A 108 14.70 -1.72 12.53
C GLY A 108 14.85 -0.47 13.39
N GLY A 109 13.93 -0.27 14.34
CA GLY A 109 13.92 0.89 15.26
C GLY A 109 13.13 2.09 14.73
N LEU A 110 13.60 3.30 15.02
CA LEU A 110 12.97 4.53 14.52
C LEU A 110 13.33 4.76 13.05
N ALA A 111 12.33 4.91 12.20
CA ALA A 111 12.53 5.20 10.78
C ALA A 111 13.13 6.59 10.57
N THR A 112 14.01 6.70 9.57
CA THR A 112 14.60 7.98 9.17
C THR A 112 13.73 8.67 8.12
N PRO A 113 13.33 9.94 8.29
CA PRO A 113 12.62 10.69 7.25
C PRO A 113 13.49 10.90 6.01
N VAL A 114 12.91 10.68 4.82
CA VAL A 114 13.58 10.95 3.53
C VAL A 114 12.80 11.90 2.63
N ALA A 115 11.48 12.02 2.80
CA ALA A 115 10.68 13.05 2.15
C ALA A 115 9.42 13.40 2.97
N ASN A 116 9.26 14.67 3.32
CA ASN A 116 8.05 15.19 3.97
C ASN A 116 7.38 16.35 3.20
N SER A 117 7.97 16.78 2.09
CA SER A 117 7.41 17.79 1.18
C SER A 117 7.93 17.57 -0.24
N ALA A 118 7.23 18.17 -1.22
CA ALA A 118 7.63 18.22 -2.63
C ALA A 118 7.10 19.52 -3.25
N ASP A 119 7.92 20.20 -4.06
CA ASP A 119 7.61 21.53 -4.64
C ASP A 119 7.16 22.57 -3.60
N GLY A 120 7.75 22.57 -2.40
CA GLY A 120 7.38 23.49 -1.30
C GLY A 120 6.08 23.10 -0.56
N GLU A 121 5.36 22.08 -1.01
CA GLU A 121 4.10 21.63 -0.40
C GLU A 121 4.31 20.37 0.46
N PRO A 122 3.83 20.35 1.73
CA PRO A 122 3.91 19.19 2.60
C PRO A 122 3.26 17.94 2.00
N ILE A 123 3.81 16.77 2.27
CA ILE A 123 3.17 15.47 2.03
C ILE A 123 2.25 15.22 3.22
N ARG A 124 0.94 15.30 3.01
CA ARG A 124 -0.05 15.24 4.10
C ARG A 124 -0.64 13.86 4.32
N PHE A 125 -0.54 12.99 3.31
CA PHE A 125 -1.15 11.66 3.35
C PHE A 125 -0.37 10.66 2.47
N CYS A 126 0.87 10.33 2.87
CA CYS A 126 1.67 9.30 2.19
C CYS A 126 0.97 7.94 2.30
N ASN A 127 0.78 7.24 1.19
CA ASN A 127 -0.01 6.00 1.16
C ASN A 127 0.76 4.86 0.49
N GLY A 128 0.46 4.51 -0.75
CA GLY A 128 1.12 3.42 -1.47
C GLY A 128 2.48 3.82 -2.03
N LEU A 129 3.39 2.85 -2.13
CA LEU A 129 4.69 3.04 -2.77
C LEU A 129 5.20 1.76 -3.45
N ASP A 130 6.11 1.94 -4.39
CA ASP A 130 6.91 0.88 -4.98
C ASP A 130 8.35 1.35 -5.25
N VAL A 131 9.26 0.39 -5.33
CA VAL A 131 10.69 0.63 -5.52
C VAL A 131 11.13 -0.04 -6.82
N HIS A 132 11.68 0.76 -7.74
CA HIS A 132 12.36 0.21 -8.90
C HIS A 132 13.69 -0.40 -8.46
N GLN A 133 13.77 -1.73 -8.43
CA GLN A 133 14.93 -2.43 -7.84
C GLN A 133 16.28 -2.07 -8.51
N PRO A 134 16.39 -1.98 -9.85
CA PRO A 134 17.65 -1.61 -10.51
C PRO A 134 18.15 -0.19 -10.18
N SER A 135 17.28 0.83 -10.23
CA SER A 135 17.68 2.23 -10.03
C SER A 135 17.59 2.69 -8.57
N GLY A 136 16.81 2.01 -7.72
CA GLY A 136 16.52 2.43 -6.36
C GLY A 136 15.48 3.56 -6.23
N ASN A 137 14.98 4.10 -7.35
CA ASN A 137 13.95 5.14 -7.32
C ASN A 137 12.68 4.63 -6.63
N VAL A 138 12.14 5.44 -5.73
CA VAL A 138 10.92 5.16 -4.98
C VAL A 138 9.80 5.97 -5.59
N TYR A 139 8.73 5.32 -6.01
CA TYR A 139 7.52 5.95 -6.54
C TYR A 139 6.42 5.80 -5.50
N PHE A 140 5.82 6.91 -5.08
CA PHE A 140 4.89 6.89 -3.95
C PHE A 140 3.79 7.93 -4.12
N THR A 141 2.68 7.73 -3.41
CA THR A 141 1.51 8.60 -3.51
C THR A 141 1.36 9.47 -2.28
N ASP A 142 0.86 10.68 -2.51
CA ASP A 142 0.30 11.57 -1.51
C ASP A 142 -1.20 11.67 -1.79
N THR A 143 -2.03 11.02 -0.98
CA THR A 143 -3.46 10.81 -1.27
C THR A 143 -4.24 12.12 -1.35
N SER A 144 -3.88 13.14 -0.58
CA SER A 144 -4.56 14.43 -0.58
C SER A 144 -3.62 15.52 -0.10
N ALA A 145 -3.71 16.70 -0.72
CA ALA A 145 -3.03 17.89 -0.21
C ALA A 145 -3.87 18.63 0.85
N VAL A 146 -5.05 18.13 1.23
CA VAL A 146 -5.97 18.79 2.18
C VAL A 146 -6.33 17.88 3.34
N TYR A 147 -6.65 16.62 3.05
CA TYR A 147 -7.17 15.66 4.01
C TYR A 147 -6.10 14.70 4.51
N THR A 148 -6.36 14.11 5.67
CA THR A 148 -5.53 13.08 6.33
C THR A 148 -6.40 11.84 6.56
N PRO A 149 -5.86 10.70 7.06
CA PRO A 149 -6.70 9.54 7.37
C PRO A 149 -7.93 9.85 8.23
N ARG A 150 -7.84 10.83 9.16
CA ARG A 150 -8.91 11.18 10.11
C ARG A 150 -10.19 11.68 9.44
N ASN A 151 -10.05 12.34 8.29
CA ASN A 151 -11.14 13.01 7.61
C ASN A 151 -11.26 12.58 6.13
N PHE A 152 -10.78 11.39 5.80
CA PHE A 152 -10.84 10.85 4.45
C PHE A 152 -12.27 10.65 3.92
N SER A 153 -13.25 10.41 4.82
CA SER A 153 -14.67 10.39 4.44
C SER A 153 -15.14 11.72 3.83
N LYS A 154 -14.60 12.85 4.31
CA LYS A 154 -14.86 14.18 3.75
C LYS A 154 -14.18 14.38 2.40
N ALA A 155 -12.98 13.81 2.21
CA ALA A 155 -12.30 13.80 0.90
C ALA A 155 -13.17 13.08 -0.15
N LEU A 156 -13.75 11.94 0.22
CA LEU A 156 -14.70 11.20 -0.63
C LEU A 156 -15.95 12.02 -0.95
N SER A 157 -16.60 12.62 0.06
CA SER A 157 -17.86 13.37 -0.15
C SER A 157 -17.68 14.68 -0.93
N THR A 158 -16.46 15.21 -0.97
CA THR A 158 -16.12 16.46 -1.68
C THR A 158 -15.44 16.22 -3.03
N ASN A 159 -15.30 14.96 -3.45
CA ASN A 159 -14.56 14.56 -4.66
C ASN A 159 -13.15 15.18 -4.71
N ASP A 160 -12.41 15.08 -3.60
CA ASP A 160 -11.05 15.59 -3.52
C ASP A 160 -10.19 15.04 -4.66
N SER A 161 -9.47 15.94 -5.30
CA SER A 161 -8.60 15.66 -6.44
C SER A 161 -7.27 16.37 -6.29
N THR A 162 -6.80 16.58 -5.06
CA THR A 162 -5.55 17.29 -4.78
C THR A 162 -4.34 16.37 -4.62
N GLY A 163 -4.52 15.05 -4.80
CA GLY A 163 -3.46 14.07 -4.61
C GLY A 163 -2.34 14.15 -5.65
N ARG A 164 -1.20 13.51 -5.33
CA ARG A 164 0.02 13.55 -6.15
C ARG A 164 0.69 12.17 -6.30
N LEU A 165 1.31 11.95 -7.45
CA LEU A 165 2.33 10.91 -7.65
C LEU A 165 3.71 11.56 -7.54
N LEU A 166 4.57 10.97 -6.72
CA LEU A 166 5.88 11.49 -6.37
C LEU A 166 6.96 10.45 -6.68
N ARG A 167 8.18 10.92 -6.96
CA ARG A 167 9.39 10.11 -7.09
C ARG A 167 10.46 10.62 -6.15
N TYR A 168 11.04 9.74 -5.34
CA TYR A 168 12.24 10.00 -4.56
C TYR A 168 13.44 9.28 -5.19
N GLU A 169 14.53 10.02 -5.39
CA GLU A 169 15.80 9.53 -5.93
C GLU A 169 16.82 9.45 -4.77
N PRO A 170 17.16 8.25 -4.25
CA PRO A 170 17.98 8.12 -3.05
C PRO A 170 19.39 8.72 -3.17
N ASP A 171 19.98 8.71 -4.37
CA ASP A 171 21.34 9.19 -4.61
C ASP A 171 21.43 10.72 -4.51
N SER A 172 20.49 11.43 -5.14
CA SER A 172 20.41 12.90 -5.11
C SER A 172 19.57 13.43 -3.94
N LYS A 173 18.86 12.54 -3.23
CA LYS A 173 17.85 12.85 -2.21
C LYS A 173 16.74 13.79 -2.72
N ARG A 174 16.53 13.84 -4.03
CA ARG A 174 15.52 14.71 -4.66
C ARG A 174 14.16 14.05 -4.63
N VAL A 175 13.13 14.85 -4.35
CA VAL A 175 11.73 14.49 -4.54
C VAL A 175 11.19 15.26 -5.74
N THR A 176 10.54 14.58 -6.68
CA THR A 176 9.94 15.18 -7.87
C THR A 176 8.46 14.85 -7.91
N VAL A 177 7.62 15.85 -8.15
CA VAL A 177 6.20 15.62 -8.43
C VAL A 177 6.04 15.21 -9.89
N LEU A 178 5.60 13.98 -10.12
CA LEU A 178 5.40 13.43 -11.47
C LEU A 178 4.03 13.78 -12.03
N LEU A 179 3.00 13.71 -11.19
CA LEU A 179 1.63 14.01 -11.57
C LEU A 179 0.89 14.64 -10.38
N LYS A 180 0.14 15.70 -10.65
CA LYS A 180 -0.71 16.42 -9.68
C LYS A 180 -2.18 16.21 -10.03
N ASN A 181 -3.04 16.71 -9.15
CA ASN A 181 -4.48 16.72 -9.32
C ASN A 181 -5.13 15.33 -9.41
N LEU A 182 -4.60 14.38 -8.63
CA LEU A 182 -5.07 13.00 -8.62
C LEU A 182 -6.24 12.80 -7.63
N PRO A 183 -7.31 12.09 -8.04
CA PRO A 183 -8.48 11.81 -7.21
C PRO A 183 -8.22 10.69 -6.18
N GLY A 184 -7.46 11.02 -5.14
CA GLY A 184 -7.17 10.12 -4.02
C GLY A 184 -6.25 8.95 -4.38
N PRO A 185 -5.00 9.19 -4.83
CA PRO A 185 -4.07 8.12 -5.17
C PRO A 185 -3.63 7.35 -3.91
N VAL A 186 -3.92 6.05 -3.87
CA VAL A 186 -3.67 5.16 -2.72
C VAL A 186 -2.64 4.08 -3.01
N GLY A 187 -2.44 3.69 -4.28
CA GLY A 187 -1.48 2.64 -4.67
C GLY A 187 -0.58 3.10 -5.82
N ALA A 188 0.67 2.66 -5.83
CA ALA A 188 1.62 2.88 -6.92
C ALA A 188 2.41 1.60 -7.23
N ALA A 189 2.61 1.28 -8.49
CA ALA A 189 3.49 0.20 -8.94
C ALA A 189 4.26 0.62 -10.20
N VAL A 190 5.59 0.63 -10.15
CA VAL A 190 6.42 0.94 -11.33
C VAL A 190 6.45 -0.28 -12.28
N SER A 191 6.74 -0.12 -13.56
CA SER A 191 6.99 -1.25 -14.45
C SER A 191 8.40 -1.82 -14.25
N GLN A 192 8.64 -3.06 -14.68
CA GLN A 192 9.96 -3.70 -14.51
C GLN A 192 11.09 -2.99 -15.28
N ASP A 193 10.76 -2.41 -16.42
CA ASP A 193 11.65 -1.65 -17.30
C ASP A 193 11.65 -0.14 -16.99
N GLN A 194 10.95 0.29 -15.93
CA GLN A 194 10.83 1.69 -15.52
C GLN A 194 10.22 2.63 -16.58
N THR A 195 9.45 2.13 -17.54
CA THR A 195 8.80 2.93 -18.58
C THR A 195 7.50 3.58 -18.14
N TYR A 196 6.80 3.04 -17.15
CA TYR A 196 5.57 3.62 -16.60
C TYR A 196 5.36 3.31 -15.11
N VAL A 197 4.40 4.00 -14.49
CA VAL A 197 3.88 3.74 -13.14
C VAL A 197 2.37 3.60 -13.21
N LEU A 198 1.81 2.54 -12.62
CA LEU A 198 0.38 2.42 -12.37
C LEU A 198 0.02 3.11 -11.07
N VAL A 199 -1.07 3.88 -11.06
CA VAL A 199 -1.55 4.61 -9.88
C VAL A 199 -3.03 4.33 -9.65
N SER A 200 -3.37 3.77 -8.50
CA SER A 200 -4.75 3.47 -8.12
C SER A 200 -5.35 4.64 -7.36
N ASN A 201 -6.48 5.17 -7.86
CA ASN A 201 -7.20 6.31 -7.32
C ASN A 201 -8.52 5.85 -6.68
N ALA A 202 -8.63 6.08 -5.37
CA ALA A 202 -9.76 5.61 -4.57
C ALA A 202 -11.01 6.48 -4.72
N ILE A 203 -10.88 7.78 -5.01
CA ILE A 203 -12.05 8.69 -5.10
C ILE A 203 -12.73 8.57 -6.45
N SER A 204 -11.97 8.52 -7.56
CA SER A 204 -12.52 8.35 -8.91
C SER A 204 -12.80 6.90 -9.29
N ASN A 205 -12.39 5.92 -8.47
CA ASN A 205 -12.42 4.49 -8.80
C ASN A 205 -11.69 4.16 -10.11
N THR A 206 -10.55 4.79 -10.36
CA THR A 206 -9.75 4.56 -11.57
C THR A 206 -8.34 4.12 -11.24
N THR A 207 -7.72 3.34 -12.11
CA THR A 207 -6.27 3.17 -12.13
C THR A 207 -5.74 3.86 -13.36
N LEU A 208 -4.69 4.68 -13.20
CA LEU A 208 -4.01 5.38 -14.29
C LEU A 208 -2.70 4.68 -14.61
N LYS A 209 -2.26 4.77 -15.85
CA LYS A 209 -0.88 4.47 -16.27
C LYS A 209 -0.19 5.77 -16.61
N TYR A 210 0.78 6.18 -15.81
CA TYR A 210 1.63 7.34 -16.06
C TYR A 210 2.92 6.93 -16.76
N TRP A 211 3.20 7.49 -17.93
CA TRP A 211 4.38 7.17 -18.73
C TRP A 211 5.60 7.95 -18.23
N LEU A 212 6.64 7.23 -17.80
CA LEU A 212 7.89 7.80 -17.34
C LEU A 212 8.85 8.11 -18.50
N GLN A 213 8.78 7.31 -19.57
CA GLN A 213 9.74 7.33 -20.67
C GLN A 213 9.04 7.13 -22.02
N GLY A 214 9.80 7.30 -23.10
CA GLY A 214 9.34 7.10 -24.48
C GLY A 214 8.51 8.28 -25.04
N PRO A 215 7.90 8.10 -26.22
CA PRO A 215 7.18 9.18 -26.91
C PRO A 215 5.99 9.76 -26.14
N ARG A 216 5.49 9.02 -25.14
CA ARG A 216 4.37 9.41 -24.29
C ARG A 216 4.82 9.92 -22.90
N ALA A 217 6.11 10.10 -22.66
CA ALA A 217 6.62 10.52 -21.35
C ALA A 217 5.89 11.74 -20.79
N ASN A 218 5.62 11.72 -19.48
CA ASN A 218 4.88 12.73 -18.73
C ASN A 218 3.38 12.85 -19.11
N THR A 219 2.83 11.86 -19.82
CA THR A 219 1.38 11.73 -20.06
C THR A 219 0.82 10.54 -19.28
N TYR A 220 -0.51 10.39 -19.26
CA TYR A 220 -1.16 9.22 -18.66
C TYR A 220 -2.33 8.71 -19.48
N ASP A 221 -2.66 7.42 -19.28
CA ASP A 221 -3.86 6.76 -19.78
C ASP A 221 -4.74 6.28 -18.62
N ILE A 222 -6.03 6.11 -18.88
CA ILE A 222 -6.89 5.29 -18.03
C ILE A 222 -6.54 3.83 -18.26
N PHE A 223 -6.12 3.15 -17.21
CA PHE A 223 -5.75 1.74 -17.23
C PHE A 223 -6.91 0.82 -16.87
N GLN A 224 -7.74 1.21 -15.89
CA GLN A 224 -8.88 0.42 -15.42
C GLN A 224 -9.92 1.29 -14.69
N ILE A 225 -11.21 0.94 -14.80
CA ILE A 225 -12.35 1.67 -14.17
C ILE A 225 -13.42 0.78 -13.50
N GLN A 226 -13.27 -0.55 -13.55
CA GLN A 226 -14.39 -1.46 -13.26
C GLN A 226 -14.59 -1.80 -11.78
N VAL A 227 -13.70 -1.35 -10.91
CA VAL A 227 -13.65 -1.74 -9.48
C VAL A 227 -13.22 -0.54 -8.65
N ARG A 228 -13.45 -0.57 -7.33
CA ARG A 228 -12.87 0.40 -6.39
C ARG A 228 -11.44 -0.04 -6.06
N PRO A 229 -10.39 0.57 -6.61
CA PRO A 229 -9.03 0.05 -6.50
C PRO A 229 -8.37 0.49 -5.19
N ASN A 230 -7.41 -0.31 -4.72
CA ASN A 230 -6.52 -0.01 -3.61
C ASN A 230 -5.07 -0.31 -4.03
N ASN A 231 -4.19 -0.79 -3.14
CA ASN A 231 -2.80 -1.06 -3.50
C ASN A 231 -2.69 -2.01 -4.70
N ILE A 232 -1.74 -1.69 -5.56
CA ILE A 232 -1.35 -2.47 -6.73
C ILE A 232 0.11 -2.88 -6.57
N GLN A 233 0.41 -4.16 -6.77
CA GLN A 233 1.70 -4.76 -6.52
C GLN A 233 2.19 -5.51 -7.76
N ARG A 234 3.38 -5.14 -8.25
CA ARG A 234 4.04 -5.86 -9.36
C ARG A 234 4.50 -7.25 -8.91
N THR A 235 4.27 -8.26 -9.73
CA THR A 235 4.76 -9.63 -9.53
C THR A 235 6.19 -9.79 -10.05
N VAL A 236 6.80 -10.94 -9.79
CA VAL A 236 8.14 -11.27 -10.29
C VAL A 236 8.19 -11.44 -11.82
N VAL A 237 7.05 -11.68 -12.48
CA VAL A 237 6.96 -11.82 -13.94
C VAL A 237 6.52 -10.53 -14.65
N GLY A 238 6.30 -9.44 -13.90
CA GLY A 238 6.05 -8.11 -14.44
C GLY A 238 4.58 -7.74 -14.65
N ASP A 239 3.63 -8.66 -14.40
CA ASP A 239 2.21 -8.32 -14.27
C ASP A 239 1.90 -7.84 -12.83
N PHE A 240 0.63 -7.60 -12.52
CA PHE A 240 0.23 -6.92 -11.29
C PHE A 240 -0.89 -7.65 -10.56
N TRP A 241 -0.85 -7.63 -9.24
CA TRP A 241 -2.01 -7.88 -8.39
C TRP A 241 -2.55 -6.57 -7.85
N GLN A 242 -3.84 -6.33 -8.00
CA GLN A 242 -4.54 -5.18 -7.42
C GLN A 242 -5.55 -5.66 -6.38
N ALA A 243 -5.44 -5.11 -5.17
CA ALA A 243 -6.53 -5.18 -4.21
C ALA A 243 -7.65 -4.23 -4.66
N ALA A 244 -8.89 -4.71 -4.65
CA ALA A 244 -10.03 -3.90 -5.04
C ALA A 244 -11.32 -4.38 -4.35
N ALA A 245 -12.40 -3.63 -4.55
CA ALA A 245 -13.75 -4.05 -4.20
C ALA A 245 -14.70 -3.90 -5.40
N MET A 246 -15.55 -4.90 -5.60
CA MET A 246 -16.73 -4.77 -6.46
C MET A 246 -17.90 -4.24 -5.63
N VAL A 247 -18.74 -3.42 -6.24
CA VAL A 247 -20.00 -3.00 -5.62
C VAL A 247 -21.06 -4.00 -6.05
N ARG A 248 -21.66 -4.71 -5.11
CA ARG A 248 -22.88 -5.50 -5.34
C ARG A 248 -24.07 -4.65 -4.94
N GLU A 249 -24.93 -4.35 -5.90
CA GLU A 249 -26.21 -3.68 -5.67
C GLU A 249 -27.33 -4.72 -5.53
N PRO A 250 -28.19 -4.55 -4.53
CA PRO A 250 -29.61 -4.45 -4.80
C PRO A 250 -30.19 -3.13 -4.26
N ALA A 251 -31.40 -2.79 -4.68
CA ALA A 251 -32.09 -1.48 -4.60
C ALA A 251 -32.14 -0.74 -3.24
N GLN A 252 -31.52 -1.24 -2.16
CA GLN A 252 -31.63 -0.69 -0.81
C GLN A 252 -30.29 -0.53 -0.06
N SER A 253 -29.18 -1.22 -0.45
CA SER A 253 -27.85 -0.94 0.13
C SER A 253 -26.69 -1.45 -0.75
N GLN A 254 -25.65 -0.63 -0.90
CA GLN A 254 -24.40 -1.02 -1.57
C GLN A 254 -23.56 -1.91 -0.64
N THR A 255 -23.25 -3.12 -1.10
CA THR A 255 -22.32 -4.02 -0.40
C THR A 255 -21.02 -4.13 -1.17
N LEU A 256 -19.88 -4.09 -0.45
CA LEU A 256 -18.56 -4.23 -1.06
C LEU A 256 -18.12 -5.69 -1.00
N VAL A 257 -17.74 -6.24 -2.14
CA VAL A 257 -17.16 -7.58 -2.27
C VAL A 257 -15.65 -7.43 -2.43
N PRO A 258 -14.83 -7.81 -1.44
CA PRO A 258 -13.38 -7.71 -1.54
C PRO A 258 -12.83 -8.70 -2.56
N ILE A 259 -12.00 -8.21 -3.48
CA ILE A 259 -11.41 -8.99 -4.56
C ILE A 259 -9.93 -8.68 -4.78
N GLY A 260 -9.18 -9.67 -5.23
CA GLY A 260 -7.86 -9.48 -5.83
C GLY A 260 -7.93 -9.69 -7.34
N GLN A 261 -7.34 -8.79 -8.12
CA GLN A 261 -7.28 -8.93 -9.58
C GLN A 261 -5.84 -9.04 -10.06
N ARG A 262 -5.55 -10.07 -10.86
CA ARG A 262 -4.30 -10.19 -11.59
C ARG A 262 -4.46 -9.53 -12.96
N ILE A 263 -3.69 -8.47 -13.22
CA ILE A 263 -3.84 -7.59 -14.38
C ILE A 263 -2.50 -7.51 -15.10
N ASN A 264 -2.50 -7.64 -16.42
CA ASN A 264 -1.27 -7.54 -17.21
C ASN A 264 -0.90 -6.08 -17.54
N GLY A 265 0.25 -5.86 -18.18
CA GLY A 265 0.74 -4.51 -18.51
C GLY A 265 -0.13 -3.67 -19.44
N VAL A 266 -1.15 -4.25 -20.09
CA VAL A 266 -2.10 -3.54 -20.97
C VAL A 266 -3.50 -3.38 -20.36
N GLY A 267 -3.71 -3.79 -19.11
CA GLY A 267 -4.98 -3.61 -18.39
C GLY A 267 -5.96 -4.78 -18.50
N MET A 268 -5.56 -5.90 -19.11
CA MET A 268 -6.42 -7.08 -19.17
C MET A 268 -6.37 -7.86 -17.85
N VAL A 269 -7.54 -8.15 -17.29
CA VAL A 269 -7.69 -8.97 -16.09
C VAL A 269 -7.56 -10.45 -16.46
N ALA A 270 -6.46 -11.08 -16.03
CA ALA A 270 -6.22 -12.50 -16.24
C ALA A 270 -6.93 -13.38 -15.21
N ARG A 271 -7.16 -12.85 -14.00
CA ARG A 271 -7.82 -13.57 -12.90
C ARG A 271 -8.43 -12.60 -11.90
N THR A 272 -9.59 -12.97 -11.35
CA THR A 272 -10.20 -12.34 -10.16
C THR A 272 -10.39 -13.40 -9.08
N ILE A 273 -9.98 -13.11 -7.86
CA ILE A 273 -10.28 -13.91 -6.66
C ILE A 273 -11.36 -13.21 -5.84
N ASN A 274 -12.39 -13.95 -5.42
CA ASN A 274 -13.38 -13.46 -4.48
C ASN A 274 -12.95 -13.83 -3.06
N LEU A 275 -12.84 -12.84 -2.17
CA LEU A 275 -12.39 -13.01 -0.79
C LEU A 275 -13.51 -12.82 0.24
N GLU A 276 -14.76 -12.64 -0.21
CA GLU A 276 -15.95 -12.42 0.63
C GLU A 276 -16.13 -13.52 1.68
N GLN A 277 -15.81 -14.78 1.36
CA GLN A 277 -15.90 -15.88 2.31
C GLN A 277 -15.06 -15.66 3.58
N TRP A 278 -13.90 -14.99 3.48
CA TRP A 278 -12.96 -14.82 4.60
C TRP A 278 -12.95 -13.41 5.17
N TYR A 279 -13.36 -12.42 4.39
CA TYR A 279 -13.35 -11.01 4.76
C TYR A 279 -14.75 -10.41 4.92
N GLY A 280 -15.82 -11.12 4.54
CA GLY A 280 -17.16 -10.56 4.48
C GLY A 280 -17.19 -9.35 3.56
N ASN A 281 -17.65 -8.21 4.09
CA ASN A 281 -17.65 -6.91 3.41
C ASN A 281 -16.43 -6.04 3.76
N ALA A 282 -15.48 -6.54 4.54
CA ALA A 282 -14.28 -5.79 4.89
C ALA A 282 -13.43 -5.57 3.63
N SER A 283 -13.17 -4.31 3.28
CA SER A 283 -12.29 -3.98 2.18
C SER A 283 -10.87 -4.49 2.45
N ILE A 284 -10.26 -5.04 1.41
CA ILE A 284 -8.84 -5.39 1.43
C ILE A 284 -8.02 -4.22 0.93
N SER A 285 -6.82 -4.13 1.46
CA SER A 285 -5.89 -3.04 1.19
C SER A 285 -4.82 -3.44 0.20
N GLU A 286 -4.35 -4.69 0.28
CA GLU A 286 -3.29 -5.20 -0.58
C GLU A 286 -3.46 -6.69 -0.83
N VAL A 287 -3.10 -7.12 -2.05
CA VAL A 287 -2.91 -8.52 -2.42
C VAL A 287 -1.53 -8.61 -3.05
N GLN A 288 -0.64 -9.41 -2.46
CA GLN A 288 0.72 -9.58 -2.94
C GLN A 288 1.07 -11.05 -3.10
N GLU A 289 1.63 -11.42 -4.24
CA GLU A 289 2.10 -12.77 -4.50
C GLU A 289 3.49 -13.02 -3.89
N ALA A 290 3.62 -14.12 -3.14
CA ALA A 290 4.89 -14.59 -2.61
C ALA A 290 4.90 -16.11 -2.47
N ARG A 291 5.92 -16.76 -3.07
CA ARG A 291 6.15 -18.22 -3.00
C ARG A 291 4.91 -19.08 -3.29
N GLY A 292 4.18 -18.75 -4.36
CA GLY A 292 3.01 -19.52 -4.81
C GLY A 292 1.75 -19.34 -3.94
N ALA A 293 1.72 -18.30 -3.11
CA ALA A 293 0.53 -17.91 -2.35
C ALA A 293 0.29 -16.40 -2.51
N LEU A 294 -0.95 -15.98 -2.29
CA LEU A 294 -1.34 -14.58 -2.18
C LEU A 294 -1.46 -14.22 -0.71
N PHE A 295 -0.78 -13.15 -0.32
CA PHE A 295 -0.86 -12.57 1.01
C PHE A 295 -1.77 -11.34 0.94
N ILE A 296 -2.73 -11.26 1.86
CA ILE A 296 -3.80 -10.27 1.82
C ILE A 296 -3.79 -9.46 3.12
N ALA A 297 -3.69 -8.14 2.98
CA ALA A 297 -3.78 -7.17 4.07
C ALA A 297 -5.13 -6.43 4.02
N SER A 298 -5.62 -5.99 5.18
CA SER A 298 -6.83 -5.18 5.31
C SER A 298 -6.78 -4.38 6.61
N ARG A 299 -7.12 -3.08 6.56
CA ARG A 299 -7.19 -2.23 7.77
C ARG A 299 -8.24 -2.66 8.78
N LEU A 300 -9.15 -3.53 8.38
CA LEU A 300 -10.36 -3.84 9.13
C LEU A 300 -10.27 -5.18 9.86
N VAL A 301 -9.13 -5.87 9.78
CA VAL A 301 -8.95 -7.21 10.36
C VAL A 301 -7.68 -7.31 11.22
N LYS A 302 -7.59 -8.38 12.02
CA LYS A 302 -6.48 -8.65 12.95
C LYS A 302 -5.51 -9.73 12.45
N PHE A 303 -5.43 -9.94 11.15
CA PHE A 303 -4.60 -10.99 10.55
C PHE A 303 -4.09 -10.62 9.15
N ILE A 304 -3.06 -11.31 8.69
CA ILE A 304 -2.69 -11.39 7.28
C ILE A 304 -3.29 -12.66 6.70
N GLY A 305 -4.08 -12.54 5.63
CA GLY A 305 -4.64 -13.70 4.92
C GLY A 305 -3.60 -14.34 4.03
N VAL A 306 -3.61 -15.66 3.92
CA VAL A 306 -2.75 -16.43 3.00
C VAL A 306 -3.64 -17.36 2.19
N TYR A 307 -3.82 -17.01 0.92
CA TYR A 307 -4.63 -17.74 -0.04
C TYR A 307 -3.73 -18.53 -1.00
N ARG A 308 -3.92 -19.85 -1.06
CA ARG A 308 -3.18 -20.73 -1.98
C ARG A 308 -4.08 -21.12 -3.14
N ILE A 309 -3.54 -20.90 -4.34
CA ILE A 309 -4.13 -21.20 -5.64
C ILE A 309 -3.91 -22.68 -5.96
#